data_AF-A0A957KWH2-F1
#
_entry.id   AF-A0A957KWH2-F1
#
_cell.length_a   1.000
_cell.length_b   1.000
_cell.length_c   1.000
_cell.angle_alpha   90.00
_cell.angle_beta   90.00
_cell.angle_gamma   90.00
#
_symmetry.space_group_name_H-M   'P 1'
#
loop_
_entity.id
_entity.type
_entity.pdbx_description
1 polymer ?
#
loop_
_entity_poly.entity_id
_entity_poly.type
_entity_poly.pdbx_seq_one_letter_code
_entity_poly.pdbx_strand_id
1 'polypeptide(L)' 'MSTFYNQLQALLDDGLTVAVATITQVKGSTPREVGAKMIIHPYGKHVGTVGGGCGEADVIRAGLDVIQDG' A
#
# COMPACT_ATOMS: atom_id res chain seq x y z
N MET A 1 0.99 5.08 -18.73
CA MET A 1 0.18 4.88 -17.49
C MET A 1 1.15 4.40 -16.41
N SER A 2 1.19 5.04 -15.23
CA SER A 2 2.21 4.73 -14.21
C SER A 2 2.09 3.29 -13.73
N THR A 3 3.22 2.58 -13.58
CA THR A 3 3.31 1.15 -13.21
C THR A 3 2.41 0.77 -12.02
N PHE A 4 2.27 1.65 -11.03
CA PHE A 4 1.39 1.45 -9.88
C PHE A 4 -0.08 1.20 -10.26
N TYR A 5 -0.67 2.04 -11.12
CA TYR A 5 -2.09 1.89 -11.47
C TYR A 5 -2.33 0.69 -12.38
N ASN A 6 -1.35 0.29 -13.19
CA ASN A 6 -1.44 -0.95 -13.95
C ASN A 6 -1.47 -2.18 -13.01
N GLN A 7 -0.66 -2.17 -11.95
CA GLN A 7 -0.66 -3.24 -10.95
C GLN A 7 -1.96 -3.24 -10.13
N LEU A 8 -2.46 -2.06 -9.75
CA LEU A 8 -3.75 -1.94 -9.09
C LEU A 8 -4.87 -2.49 -9.98
N GLN A 9 -4.90 -2.10 -11.24
CA GLN A 9 -5.90 -2.57 -12.20
C GLN A 9 -5.86 -4.09 -12.34
N ALA A 10 -4.68 -4.69 -12.51
CA ALA A 10 -4.54 -6.13 -12.61
C ALA A 10 -5.11 -6.87 -11.38
N LEU A 11 -4.87 -6.36 -10.17
CA LEU A 11 -5.42 -6.96 -8.95
C LEU A 11 -6.94 -6.84 -8.89
N LEU A 12 -7.49 -5.70 -9.32
CA LEU A 12 -8.94 -5.50 -9.39
C LEU A 12 -9.58 -6.39 -10.46
N ASP A 13 -8.91 -6.58 -11.60
CA ASP A 13 -9.36 -7.47 -12.69
C ASP A 13 -9.37 -8.94 -12.24
N ASP A 14 -8.46 -9.32 -11.35
CA ASP A 14 -8.43 -10.63 -10.68
C ASP A 14 -9.54 -10.79 -9.60
N GLY A 15 -10.40 -9.77 -9.42
CA GLY A 15 -11.52 -9.78 -8.48
C GLY A 15 -11.10 -9.57 -7.02
N LEU A 16 -9.89 -9.05 -6.78
CA LEU A 16 -9.39 -8.84 -5.43
C LEU A 16 -9.81 -7.47 -4.89
N THR A 17 -10.29 -7.44 -3.66
CA THR A 17 -10.39 -6.20 -2.86
C THR A 17 -9.04 -5.93 -2.21
N VAL A 18 -8.47 -4.75 -2.44
CA VAL A 18 -7.14 -4.36 -1.96
C VAL A 18 -7.21 -3.00 -1.26
N ALA A 19 -6.29 -2.75 -0.33
CA ALA A 19 -6.12 -1.43 0.27
C ALA A 19 -4.95 -0.69 -0.38
N VAL A 20 -5.02 0.64 -0.39
CA VAL A 20 -3.94 1.51 -0.87
C VAL A 20 -3.50 2.44 0.26
N ALA A 21 -2.26 2.29 0.69
CA ALA A 21 -1.62 3.26 1.59
C ALA A 21 -0.90 4.33 0.76
N THR A 22 -1.06 5.60 1.15
CA THR A 22 -0.34 6.73 0.55
C THR A 22 0.32 7.56 1.66
N ILE A 23 1.59 7.89 1.50
CA ILE A 23 2.26 8.85 2.40
C ILE A 23 1.70 10.24 2.11
N THR A 24 1.00 10.84 3.07
CA THR A 24 0.41 12.19 2.95
C THR A 24 1.31 13.27 3.53
N GLN A 25 2.17 12.92 4.48
CA GLN A 25 3.11 13.83 5.13
C GLN A 25 4.35 13.06 5.61
N VAL A 26 5.50 13.74 5.62
CA VAL A 26 6.75 13.24 6.24
C VAL A 26 7.32 14.30 7.18
N LYS A 27 8.11 13.87 8.17
CA LYS A 27 8.82 14.77 9.08
C LYS A 27 10.27 14.29 9.22
N GLY A 28 11.22 15.19 8.97
CA GLY A 28 12.65 14.86 9.00
C GLY A 28 13.12 14.11 7.75
N SER A 29 14.22 13.37 7.87
CA SER A 29 14.75 12.54 6.78
C SER A 29 14.05 11.18 6.78
N THR A 30 13.25 10.92 5.75
CA THR A 30 12.53 9.65 5.58
C THR A 30 12.95 8.96 4.28
N PRO A 31 12.96 7.62 4.23
CA PRO A 31 13.38 6.85 3.04
C PRO A 31 12.43 6.98 1.85
N ARG A 32 11.21 7.48 2.06
CA ARG A 32 10.21 7.76 1.02
C ARG A 32 9.63 9.15 1.21
N GLU A 33 9.19 9.72 0.10
CA GLU A 33 8.60 11.05 0.01
C GLU A 33 7.06 10.99 0.05
N VAL A 34 6.45 12.14 0.29
CA VAL A 34 5.00 12.33 0.14
C VAL A 34 4.55 11.89 -1.25
N GLY A 35 3.42 11.18 -1.30
CA GLY A 35 2.85 10.64 -2.53
C GLY A 35 3.27 9.20 -2.84
N ALA A 36 4.31 8.66 -2.18
CA ALA A 36 4.63 7.24 -2.28
C ALA A 36 3.42 6.37 -1.89
N LYS A 37 3.20 5.31 -2.66
CA LYS A 37 2.05 4.43 -2.51
C LYS A 37 2.45 2.98 -2.32
N MET A 38 1.63 2.25 -1.58
CA MET A 38 1.74 0.81 -1.39
C MET A 38 0.36 0.18 -1.54
N ILE A 39 0.27 -0.90 -2.31
CA ILE A 39 -0.94 -1.73 -2.42
C ILE A 39 -0.81 -2.87 -1.43
N ILE A 40 -1.85 -3.11 -0.62
CA ILE A 40 -1.93 -4.20 0.34
C ILE A 40 -2.91 -5.24 -0.19
N HIS A 41 -2.44 -6.48 -0.34
CA HIS A 41 -3.22 -7.63 -0.77
C HIS A 41 -3.94 -8.24 0.44
N PRO A 42 -5.17 -8.78 0.28
CA PRO A 42 -5.89 -9.48 1.35
C PRO A 42 -5.15 -10.70 1.92
N TYR A 43 -4.10 -11.19 1.26
CA TYR A 43 -3.27 -12.31 1.71
C TYR A 43 -1.96 -11.84 2.37
N GLY A 44 -1.86 -10.56 2.74
CA GLY A 44 -0.70 -9.97 3.42
C GLY A 44 0.51 -9.67 2.52
N LYS A 45 0.41 -9.92 1.21
CA LYS A 45 1.40 -9.47 0.22
C LYS A 45 1.24 -7.97 -0.05
N HIS A 46 2.27 -7.30 -0.56
CA HIS A 46 2.17 -5.90 -0.95
C HIS A 46 2.97 -5.59 -2.22
N VAL A 47 2.62 -4.47 -2.84
CA VAL A 47 3.32 -3.89 -4.00
C VAL A 47 3.70 -2.45 -3.66
N GLY A 48 4.96 -2.10 -3.87
CA GLY A 48 5.51 -0.83 -3.40
C GLY A 48 5.88 -0.89 -1.92
N THR A 49 6.30 0.26 -1.38
CA THR A 49 6.77 0.39 0.00
C THR A 49 6.57 1.83 0.48
N VAL A 50 6.23 1.97 1.77
CA VAL A 50 6.13 3.27 2.45
C VAL A 50 7.46 3.71 3.10
N GLY A 51 8.54 2.95 2.92
CA GLY A 51 9.84 3.27 3.53
C GLY A 51 10.64 2.06 3.98
N GLY A 52 10.00 0.89 4.09
CA GLY A 52 10.60 -0.34 4.59
C GLY A 52 10.70 -0.36 6.13
N GLY A 53 11.17 -1.50 6.66
CA GLY A 53 11.39 -1.69 8.09
C GLY A 53 10.11 -1.98 8.89
N CYS A 54 10.16 -1.76 10.20
CA CYS A 54 9.08 -2.16 11.12
C CYS A 54 7.73 -1.49 10.81
N GLY A 55 7.74 -0.23 10.37
CA GLY A 55 6.52 0.51 10.05
C GLY A 55 5.75 -0.06 8.85
N GLU A 56 6.40 -0.81 7.97
CA GLU A 56 5.73 -1.45 6.83
C GLU A 56 4.77 -2.55 7.27
N ALA A 57 5.14 -3.34 8.29
CA ALA A 57 4.28 -4.39 8.83
C ALA A 57 3.01 -3.83 9.46
N ASP A 58 3.11 -2.68 10.14
CA ASP A 58 1.95 -2.02 10.74
C ASP A 58 1.01 -1.44 9.68
N VAL A 59 1.55 -0.90 8.58
CA VAL A 59 0.74 -0.45 7.44
C VAL A 59 0.07 -1.63 6.75
N ILE A 60 0.73 -2.79 6.63
CA ILE A 60 0.11 -4.01 6.09
C ILE A 60 -1.05 -4.45 6.97
N ARG A 61 -0.87 -4.51 8.29
CA ARG A 61 -1.94 -4.87 9.24
C ARG A 61 -3.15 -3.94 9.12
N ALA A 62 -2.91 -2.64 9.18
CA ALA A 62 -3.97 -1.64 9.02
C ALA A 62 -4.67 -1.77 7.65
N GLY A 63 -3.91 -2.09 6.59
CA GLY A 63 -4.48 -2.35 5.27
C GLY A 63 -5.37 -3.60 5.22
N LEU A 64 -5.03 -4.65 5.96
CA LEU A 64 -5.87 -5.85 6.08
C LEU A 64 -7.16 -5.55 6.86
N ASP A 65 -7.07 -4.78 7.93
CA ASP A 65 -8.24 -4.35 8.71
C ASP A 65 -9.18 -3.51 7.84
N VAL A 66 -8.65 -2.55 7.07
CA VAL A 66 -9.44 -1.73 6.12
C VAL A 66 -10.14 -2.59 5.06
N ILE A 67 -9.50 -3.64 4.55
CA ILE A 67 -10.13 -4.55 3.58
C ILE A 67 -11.32 -5.29 4.22
N GLN A 68 -11.26 -5.60 5.51
CA GLN A 68 -12.34 -6.28 6.23
C GLN A 68 -13.49 -5.34 6.60
N ASP A 69 -13.17 -4.11 7.03
CA ASP A 69 -14.15 -3.17 7.56
C ASP A 69 -14.92 -2.38 6.47
N GLY A 70 -14.29 -2.16 5.30
CA GLY A 70 -14.86 -1.36 4.20
C GLY A 70 -14.90 0.13 4.46
#